data_AF-A0AAW1MBM3-F1
#
_entry.id   AF-A0AAW1MBM3-F1
#
_cell.length_a   1.000
_cell.length_b   1.000
_cell.length_c   1.000
_cell.angle_alpha   90.00
_cell.angle_beta   90.00
_cell.angle_gamma   90.00
#
_symmetry.space_group_name_H-M   'P 1'
#
loop_
_entity.id
_entity.type
_entity.pdbx_description
1 polymer ?
#
loop_
_entity_poly.entity_id
_entity_poly.type
_entity_poly.pdbx_seq_one_letter_code
_entity_poly.pdbx_strand_id
1 'polypeptide(L)'
;MRLIFVLWLFGSGVALNSAQNLNQLHEDFDIIGAYITEKWLEYVETELSEFNRLAAQLTWDLSIKPNQKAATQAMELGIAKHKWKNRVCDLEPNAVLTPNQQRKLYLFCRGPKFSTDLIQAYLETIGEMSQIYNSEICLPNTSPGPLQSLSDSEQNFTSYPSPGDCLRGEPDLERLMKRSDLNVDQLKWIWRTWHNFVGPPIKPQFLKLVQIENIAARNNGYDDMGQVWREELEIDDLEKVVFDLYEQIKPLYVMLHAVVRHKLLIAYGPLVIDPVGPIPAHVLGNMWAQDWSSLINLFAPAEDLVDLDQRLKNKNWTVYDMILQAEDMYMSFGLPPMTKQFWRNSIFEKSDNLSLCHGSAANLYAPKFLKKVITYRYATEVLLTCMHLMITE
;
A
#
# COMPACT_ATOMS: atom_id res chain seq x y z
N MET A 1 41.70 32.96 23.87
CA MET A 1 41.04 34.07 24.59
C MET A 1 39.57 33.76 24.92
N ARG A 2 39.28 32.55 25.42
CA ARG A 2 37.97 32.12 25.98
C ARG A 2 38.18 31.07 27.07
N LEU A 3 39.07 31.39 28.01
CA LEU A 3 39.29 30.63 29.26
C LEU A 3 39.40 31.55 30.49
N ILE A 4 39.20 32.87 30.31
CA ILE A 4 39.37 33.88 31.35
C ILE A 4 38.02 34.31 31.97
N PHE A 5 36.88 33.97 31.34
CA PHE A 5 35.56 34.35 31.87
C PHE A 5 35.08 33.48 33.05
N VAL A 6 35.65 32.28 33.25
CA VAL A 6 35.23 31.36 34.32
C VAL A 6 35.90 31.69 35.66
N LEU A 7 37.01 32.43 35.66
CA LEU A 7 37.79 32.71 36.87
C LEU A 7 37.47 34.05 37.54
N TRP A 8 36.59 34.88 36.97
CA TRP A 8 36.27 36.19 37.54
C TRP A 8 35.08 36.18 38.53
N LEU A 9 34.39 35.05 38.68
CA LEU A 9 33.25 34.92 39.61
C LEU A 9 33.62 34.41 41.02
N PHE A 10 34.87 34.01 41.26
CA PHE A 10 35.32 33.46 42.56
C PHE A 10 36.20 34.43 43.36
N GLY A 11 35.85 35.72 43.36
CA GLY A 11 36.69 36.79 43.91
C GLY A 11 35.95 37.83 44.73
N SER A 12 35.02 37.45 45.61
CA SER A 12 34.63 38.27 46.76
C SER A 12 33.77 37.46 47.71
N GLY A 13 34.18 37.41 48.98
CA GLY A 13 33.48 36.68 50.02
C GLY A 13 32.07 37.21 50.24
N VAL A 14 31.10 36.39 49.88
CA VAL A 14 29.76 36.38 50.47
C VAL A 14 29.46 34.93 50.77
N ALA A 15 29.22 34.59 52.04
CA ALA A 15 28.66 33.31 52.40
C ALA A 15 27.25 33.21 51.78
N LEU A 16 27.14 32.55 50.64
CA LEU A 16 25.89 32.34 49.88
C LEU A 16 25.61 30.83 49.82
N ASN A 17 24.36 30.46 50.10
CA ASN A 17 23.83 29.10 50.14
C ASN A 17 24.32 28.23 48.97
N SER A 18 25.18 27.27 49.25
CA SER A 18 25.70 26.31 48.27
C SER A 18 24.59 25.51 47.57
N ALA A 19 23.48 25.24 48.26
CA ALA A 19 22.32 24.55 47.69
C ALA A 19 21.54 25.37 46.65
N GLN A 20 21.41 26.70 46.83
CA GLN A 20 20.71 27.55 45.87
C GLN A 20 21.51 27.73 44.57
N ASN A 21 22.83 27.88 44.66
CA ASN A 21 23.69 27.98 43.47
C ASN A 21 23.78 26.66 42.69
N LEU A 22 23.74 25.50 43.36
CA LEU A 22 23.70 24.20 42.68
C LEU A 22 22.35 23.96 41.98
N ASN A 23 21.24 24.34 42.60
CA ASN A 23 19.92 24.24 41.99
C ASN A 23 19.79 25.17 40.78
N GLN A 24 20.29 26.41 40.88
CA GLN A 24 20.29 27.37 39.76
C GLN A 24 21.14 26.86 38.58
N LEU A 25 22.32 26.30 38.86
CA LEU A 25 23.17 25.69 37.83
C LEU A 25 22.48 24.49 37.18
N HIS A 26 21.81 23.65 37.99
CA HIS A 26 21.06 22.49 37.48
C HIS A 26 19.91 22.93 36.56
N GLU A 27 19.14 23.95 36.96
CA GLU A 27 18.09 24.55 36.13
C GLU A 27 18.64 25.13 34.81
N ASP A 28 19.78 25.83 34.86
CA ASP A 28 20.41 26.39 33.65
C ASP A 28 20.90 25.28 32.69
N PHE A 29 21.46 24.18 33.22
CA PHE A 29 21.84 23.01 32.42
C PHE A 29 20.62 22.30 31.81
N ASP A 30 19.52 22.17 32.54
CA ASP A 30 18.28 21.57 32.05
C ASP A 30 17.63 22.42 30.94
N ILE A 31 17.63 23.74 31.08
CA ILE A 31 17.13 24.68 30.05
C ILE A 31 17.96 24.58 28.76
N ILE A 32 19.29 24.54 28.88
CA ILE A 32 20.18 24.37 27.73
C ILE A 32 19.96 23.00 27.06
N GLY A 33 19.85 21.94 27.85
CA GLY A 33 19.56 20.59 27.36
C GLY A 33 18.22 20.51 26.61
N ALA A 34 17.17 21.16 27.13
CA ALA A 34 15.85 21.22 26.52
C ALA A 34 15.89 21.98 25.17
N TYR A 35 16.55 23.14 25.12
CA TYR A 35 16.71 23.91 23.88
C TYR A 35 17.50 23.13 22.80
N ILE A 36 18.59 22.47 23.19
CA ILE A 36 19.38 21.64 22.28
C ILE A 36 18.53 20.48 21.73
N THR A 37 17.72 19.85 22.58
CA THR A 37 16.84 18.75 22.20
C THR A 37 15.75 19.21 21.22
N GLU A 38 15.14 20.37 21.47
CA GLU A 38 14.15 20.96 20.56
C GLU A 38 14.76 21.28 19.19
N LYS A 39 15.93 21.91 19.14
CA LYS A 39 16.63 22.21 17.88
C LYS A 39 17.09 20.97 17.13
N TRP A 40 17.50 19.93 17.85
CA TRP A 40 17.81 18.65 17.23
C TRP A 40 16.56 18.00 16.62
N LEU A 41 15.40 18.02 17.30
CA LEU A 41 14.15 17.48 16.75
C LEU A 41 13.65 18.27 15.53
N GLU A 42 13.71 19.61 15.55
CA GLU A 42 13.39 20.45 14.38
C GLU A 42 14.26 20.07 13.16
N TYR A 43 15.55 19.81 13.38
CA TYR A 43 16.47 19.37 12.34
C TYR A 43 16.09 17.97 11.80
N VAL A 44 15.82 17.01 12.68
CA VAL A 44 15.39 15.65 12.31
C VAL A 44 14.10 15.69 11.48
N GLU A 45 13.11 16.50 11.89
CA GLU A 45 11.85 16.66 11.16
C GLU A 45 12.07 17.25 9.76
N THR A 46 12.95 18.25 9.65
CA THR A 46 13.30 18.87 8.38
C THR A 46 13.96 17.88 7.42
N GLU A 47 14.94 17.12 7.89
CA GLU A 47 15.62 16.12 7.06
C GLU A 47 14.69 14.94 6.70
N LEU A 48 13.85 14.48 7.63
CA LEU A 48 12.85 13.46 7.35
C LEU A 48 11.89 13.89 6.25
N SER A 49 11.42 15.14 6.31
CA SER A 49 10.55 15.71 5.29
C SER A 49 11.19 15.69 3.90
N GLU A 50 12.47 16.06 3.81
CA GLU A 50 13.22 16.00 2.54
C GLU A 50 13.40 14.57 2.03
N PHE A 51 13.75 13.61 2.90
CA PHE A 51 13.80 12.20 2.53
C PHE A 51 12.45 11.69 2.00
N ASN A 52 11.36 12.03 2.68
CA ASN A 52 10.01 11.63 2.28
C ASN A 52 9.60 12.26 0.95
N ARG A 53 9.90 13.55 0.74
CA ARG A 53 9.63 14.27 -0.50
C ARG A 53 10.36 13.65 -1.70
N LEU A 54 11.66 13.39 -1.55
CA LEU A 54 12.47 12.78 -2.60
C LEU A 54 12.02 11.34 -2.90
N ALA A 55 11.75 10.55 -1.86
CA ALA A 55 11.28 9.17 -2.01
C ALA A 55 9.92 9.13 -2.71
N ALA A 56 8.96 9.95 -2.28
CA ALA A 56 7.63 10.01 -2.88
C ALA A 56 7.69 10.42 -4.36
N GLN A 57 8.54 11.40 -4.71
CA GLN A 57 8.74 11.81 -6.09
C GLN A 57 9.36 10.71 -6.95
N LEU A 58 10.42 10.03 -6.47
CA LEU A 58 11.04 8.93 -7.21
C LEU A 58 10.10 7.74 -7.38
N THR A 59 9.36 7.36 -6.33
CA THR A 59 8.36 6.28 -6.39
C THR A 59 7.25 6.62 -7.38
N TRP A 60 6.77 7.86 -7.39
CA TRP A 60 5.77 8.33 -8.35
C TRP A 60 6.28 8.27 -9.80
N ASP A 61 7.52 8.72 -10.02
CA ASP A 61 8.11 8.68 -11.36
C ASP A 61 8.33 7.23 -11.83
N LEU A 62 8.74 6.33 -10.93
CA LEU A 62 8.88 4.91 -11.20
C LEU A 62 7.54 4.23 -11.46
N SER A 63 6.48 4.61 -10.74
CA SER A 63 5.15 4.04 -10.94
C SER A 63 4.58 4.41 -12.31
N ILE A 64 4.86 5.63 -12.79
CA ILE A 64 4.38 6.10 -14.10
C ILE A 64 5.26 5.59 -15.23
N LYS A 65 6.58 5.80 -15.11
CA LYS A 65 7.56 5.55 -16.15
C LYS A 65 8.82 4.91 -15.55
N PRO A 66 8.81 3.58 -15.42
CA PRO A 66 9.92 2.82 -14.87
C PRO A 66 11.17 3.09 -15.69
N ASN A 67 12.24 3.47 -15.01
CA ASN A 67 13.52 3.67 -15.65
C ASN A 67 14.64 3.30 -14.68
N GLN A 68 15.72 2.73 -15.23
CA GLN A 68 16.81 2.18 -14.42
C GLN A 68 17.47 3.24 -13.55
N LYS A 69 17.61 4.48 -14.06
CA LYS A 69 18.25 5.57 -13.33
C LYS A 69 17.46 5.95 -12.07
N ALA A 70 16.15 6.15 -12.18
CA ALA A 70 15.29 6.46 -11.05
C ALA A 70 15.24 5.29 -10.06
N ALA A 71 15.29 4.05 -10.54
CA ALA A 71 15.33 2.86 -9.69
C ALA A 71 16.61 2.83 -8.84
N THR A 72 17.77 3.07 -9.46
CA THR A 72 19.05 3.20 -8.75
C THR A 72 19.01 4.34 -7.73
N GLN A 73 18.50 5.51 -8.11
CA GLN A 73 18.39 6.67 -7.21
C GLN A 73 17.46 6.38 -6.02
N ALA A 74 16.34 5.70 -6.24
CA ALA A 74 15.40 5.32 -5.19
C ALA A 74 16.06 4.34 -4.20
N MET A 75 16.83 3.38 -4.70
CA MET A 75 17.58 2.43 -3.88
C MET A 75 18.66 3.14 -3.03
N GLU A 76 19.48 3.98 -3.65
CA GLU A 76 20.51 4.76 -2.95
C GLU A 76 19.91 5.66 -1.87
N LEU A 77 18.80 6.35 -2.19
CA LEU A 77 18.06 7.16 -1.24
C LEU A 77 17.51 6.32 -0.08
N GLY A 78 16.94 5.14 -0.38
CA GLY A 78 16.45 4.20 0.62
C GLY A 78 17.54 3.77 1.60
N ILE A 79 18.73 3.41 1.10
CA ILE A 79 19.89 3.04 1.93
C ILE A 79 20.35 4.25 2.77
N ALA A 80 20.47 5.43 2.16
CA ALA A 80 20.88 6.65 2.86
C ALA A 80 19.91 7.03 3.98
N LYS A 81 18.60 6.95 3.71
CA LYS A 81 17.53 7.20 4.69
C LYS A 81 17.60 6.25 5.87
N HIS A 82 17.80 4.95 5.65
CA HIS A 82 17.90 3.98 6.75
C HIS A 82 19.17 4.17 7.58
N LYS A 83 20.32 4.43 6.93
CA LYS A 83 21.56 4.77 7.65
C LYS A 83 21.38 6.01 8.51
N TRP A 84 20.71 7.03 7.99
CA TRP A 84 20.41 8.26 8.72
C TRP A 84 19.43 8.00 9.88
N LYS A 85 18.32 7.31 9.64
CA LYS A 85 17.34 6.94 10.68
C LYS A 85 18.01 6.20 11.84
N ASN A 86 18.82 5.19 11.54
CA ASN A 86 19.52 4.42 12.58
C ASN A 86 20.42 5.31 13.43
N ARG A 87 21.19 6.22 12.81
CA ARG A 87 22.01 7.17 13.57
C ARG A 87 21.18 8.07 14.47
N VAL A 88 20.04 8.58 13.98
CA VAL A 88 19.16 9.44 14.77
C VAL A 88 18.56 8.66 15.95
N CYS A 89 18.16 7.40 15.74
CA CYS A 89 17.55 6.56 16.78
C CYS A 89 18.54 5.99 17.79
N ASP A 90 19.83 5.96 17.46
CA ASP A 90 20.90 5.53 18.36
C ASP A 90 21.40 6.68 19.26
N LEU A 91 20.94 7.92 19.04
CA LEU A 91 21.29 9.06 19.87
C LEU A 91 20.37 9.15 21.10
N GLU A 92 20.98 9.34 22.26
CA GLU A 92 20.25 9.66 23.49
C GLU A 92 19.98 11.17 23.57
N PRO A 93 18.76 11.59 23.94
CA PRO A 93 18.45 12.99 24.17
C PRO A 93 19.28 13.59 25.31
N ASN A 94 19.69 14.85 25.18
CA ASN A 94 20.47 15.56 26.20
C ASN A 94 19.60 16.07 27.38
N ALA A 95 18.29 15.88 27.33
CA ALA A 95 17.33 16.30 28.34
C ALA A 95 16.12 15.36 28.41
N VAL A 96 15.35 15.49 29.50
CA VAL A 96 14.07 14.79 29.64
C VAL A 96 13.09 15.29 28.56
N LEU A 97 12.58 14.35 27.76
CA LEU A 97 11.63 14.66 26.69
C LEU A 97 10.25 15.00 27.26
N THR A 98 9.57 15.98 26.67
CA THR A 98 8.12 16.15 26.87
C THR A 98 7.35 14.95 26.31
N PRO A 99 6.12 14.67 26.77
CA PRO A 99 5.32 13.56 26.25
C PRO A 99 5.15 13.59 24.72
N ASN A 100 4.98 14.77 24.13
CA ASN A 100 4.87 14.92 22.68
C ASN A 100 6.19 14.61 21.95
N GLN A 101 7.33 15.03 22.50
CA GLN A 101 8.65 14.72 21.92
C GLN A 101 8.96 13.24 22.03
N GLN A 102 8.65 12.62 23.19
CA GLN A 102 8.79 11.18 23.39
C GLN A 102 7.92 10.40 22.40
N ARG A 103 6.67 10.82 22.19
CA ARG A 103 5.76 10.23 21.20
C ARG A 103 6.29 10.34 19.78
N LYS A 104 6.80 11.52 19.38
CA LYS A 104 7.42 11.73 18.06
C LYS A 104 8.61 10.79 17.84
N LEU A 105 9.51 10.73 18.81
CA LEU A 105 10.71 9.90 18.73
C LEU A 105 10.35 8.41 18.69
N TYR A 106 9.40 7.98 19.53
CA TYR A 106 8.86 6.62 19.49
C TYR A 106 8.30 6.27 18.10
N LEU A 107 7.41 7.10 17.55
CA LEU A 107 6.82 6.88 16.23
C LEU A 107 7.86 6.85 15.10
N PHE A 108 8.91 7.66 15.23
CA PHE A 108 9.99 7.72 14.25
C PHE A 108 10.91 6.49 14.33
N CYS A 109 11.26 6.06 15.55
CA CYS A 109 12.24 5.01 15.80
C CYS A 109 11.68 3.60 15.95
N ARG A 110 10.36 3.44 16.05
CA ARG A 110 9.71 2.13 16.01
C ARG A 110 9.89 1.43 14.66
N GLY A 111 9.59 0.13 14.66
CA GLY A 111 9.64 -0.73 13.49
C GLY A 111 11.01 -1.38 13.24
N PRO A 112 11.25 -1.94 12.05
CA PRO A 112 12.42 -2.78 11.82
C PRO A 112 13.70 -1.94 11.68
N LYS A 113 14.79 -2.42 12.28
CA LYS A 113 16.13 -1.80 12.19
C LYS A 113 17.04 -2.59 11.25
N PHE A 114 17.12 -2.12 10.01
CA PHE A 114 17.97 -2.73 8.98
C PHE A 114 19.44 -2.30 9.12
N SER A 115 20.38 -3.24 9.05
CA SER A 115 21.79 -2.91 8.81
C SER A 115 21.99 -2.50 7.33
N THR A 116 23.16 -1.95 7.00
CA THR A 116 23.43 -1.47 5.62
C THR A 116 23.31 -2.57 4.57
N ASP A 117 23.90 -3.74 4.83
CA ASP A 117 23.85 -4.86 3.88
C ASP A 117 22.43 -5.44 3.80
N LEU A 118 21.72 -5.43 4.93
CA LEU A 118 20.38 -5.97 5.03
C LEU A 118 19.34 -5.10 4.31
N ILE A 119 19.46 -3.76 4.37
CA ILE A 119 18.54 -2.87 3.66
C ILE A 119 18.69 -3.00 2.14
N GLN A 120 19.92 -3.19 1.65
CA GLN A 120 20.14 -3.40 0.22
C GLN A 120 19.48 -4.72 -0.22
N ALA A 121 19.74 -5.82 0.49
CA ALA A 121 19.13 -7.11 0.19
C ALA A 121 17.60 -7.06 0.27
N TYR A 122 17.03 -6.32 1.21
CA TYR A 122 15.58 -6.08 1.33
C TYR A 122 15.01 -5.38 0.08
N LEU A 123 15.60 -4.25 -0.30
CA LEU A 123 15.13 -3.45 -1.44
C LEU A 123 15.24 -4.22 -2.77
N GLU A 124 16.33 -4.96 -2.97
CA GLU A 124 16.52 -5.83 -4.13
C GLU A 124 15.45 -6.93 -4.18
N THR A 125 15.20 -7.61 -3.05
CA THR A 125 14.22 -8.71 -2.96
C THR A 125 12.80 -8.23 -3.26
N ILE A 126 12.39 -7.07 -2.73
CA ILE A 126 11.08 -6.48 -3.04
C ILE A 126 11.00 -6.05 -4.51
N GLY A 127 12.07 -5.48 -5.06
CA GLY A 127 12.14 -5.10 -6.47
C GLY A 127 11.92 -6.29 -7.40
N GLU A 128 12.61 -7.41 -7.14
CA GLU A 128 12.47 -8.65 -7.90
C GLU A 128 11.05 -9.23 -7.81
N MET A 129 10.47 -9.27 -6.60
CA MET A 129 9.09 -9.74 -6.41
C MET A 129 8.07 -8.87 -7.15
N SER A 130 8.23 -7.54 -7.07
CA SER A 130 7.37 -6.58 -7.76
C SER A 130 7.48 -6.74 -9.29
N GLN A 131 8.68 -6.97 -9.82
CA GLN A 131 8.88 -7.22 -11.24
C GLN A 131 8.16 -8.50 -11.71
N ILE A 132 8.27 -9.59 -10.94
CA ILE A 132 7.57 -10.84 -11.27
C ILE A 132 6.05 -10.63 -11.27
N TYR A 133 5.51 -9.99 -10.23
CA TYR A 133 4.08 -9.76 -10.09
C TYR A 133 3.49 -8.89 -11.22
N ASN A 134 4.24 -7.88 -11.66
CA ASN A 134 3.82 -6.94 -12.71
C ASN A 134 4.23 -7.35 -14.12
N SER A 135 4.85 -8.52 -14.30
CA SER A 135 5.32 -8.97 -15.61
C SER A 135 4.20 -9.48 -16.50
N GLU A 136 4.40 -9.36 -17.82
CA GLU A 136 3.49 -9.93 -18.80
C GLU A 136 3.52 -11.47 -18.78
N ILE A 137 2.36 -12.07 -18.96
CA ILE A 137 2.15 -13.51 -18.98
C ILE A 137 1.90 -13.92 -20.42
N CYS A 138 2.94 -14.42 -21.09
CA CYS A 138 2.85 -14.93 -22.44
C CYS A 138 2.48 -16.42 -22.44
N LEU A 139 1.41 -16.74 -23.15
CA LEU A 139 0.89 -18.09 -23.26
C LEU A 139 1.76 -18.90 -24.23
N PRO A 140 2.12 -20.15 -23.89
CA PRO A 140 2.93 -20.98 -24.78
C PRO A 140 2.19 -21.24 -26.11
N ASN A 141 2.91 -21.20 -27.22
CA ASN A 141 2.40 -21.48 -28.58
C ASN A 141 1.92 -22.93 -28.77
N THR A 142 2.12 -23.80 -27.78
CA THR A 142 1.72 -25.20 -27.81
C THR A 142 0.77 -25.46 -26.64
N SER A 143 -0.49 -25.79 -26.96
CA SER A 143 -1.53 -26.04 -25.97
C SER A 143 -1.12 -27.18 -25.02
N PRO A 144 -1.25 -27.04 -23.69
CA PRO A 144 -1.19 -28.19 -22.79
C PRO A 144 -2.51 -28.97 -22.85
N GLY A 145 -2.68 -29.82 -23.86
CA GLY A 145 -3.81 -30.77 -23.94
C GLY A 145 -5.18 -30.16 -24.28
N PRO A 146 -6.20 -30.98 -24.58
CA PRO A 146 -7.21 -30.66 -25.58
C PRO A 146 -8.24 -29.65 -25.07
N LEU A 147 -8.11 -28.40 -25.53
CA LEU A 147 -9.24 -27.51 -25.70
C LEU A 147 -9.82 -27.79 -27.08
N GLN A 148 -11.07 -28.25 -27.14
CA GLN A 148 -11.80 -28.41 -28.40
C GLN A 148 -11.82 -27.08 -29.14
N SER A 149 -11.38 -27.14 -30.40
CA SER A 149 -11.32 -26.03 -31.34
C SER A 149 -12.67 -25.35 -31.49
N LEU A 150 -12.71 -24.05 -31.22
CA LEU A 150 -13.73 -23.17 -31.79
C LEU A 150 -13.03 -22.24 -32.77
N SER A 151 -13.58 -22.21 -33.97
CA SER A 151 -13.02 -21.69 -35.20
C SER A 151 -12.82 -20.18 -35.21
N ASP A 152 -11.78 -19.80 -35.95
CA ASP A 152 -11.34 -18.46 -36.35
C ASP A 152 -12.46 -17.49 -36.74
N SER A 153 -12.47 -16.31 -36.13
CA SER A 153 -12.43 -15.02 -36.85
C SER A 153 -12.49 -13.81 -35.92
N GLU A 154 -11.58 -12.87 -36.20
CA GLU A 154 -11.60 -11.42 -35.94
C GLU A 154 -11.26 -10.87 -34.54
N GLN A 155 -10.22 -10.02 -34.57
CA GLN A 155 -9.60 -9.32 -33.46
C GLN A 155 -10.50 -8.20 -32.92
N ASN A 156 -10.94 -8.39 -31.69
CA ASN A 156 -11.16 -7.36 -30.67
C ASN A 156 -10.84 -8.05 -29.34
N PHE A 157 -10.31 -7.36 -28.33
CA PHE A 157 -10.03 -7.92 -26.98
C PHE A 157 -11.33 -8.21 -26.18
N THR A 158 -12.25 -8.90 -26.84
CA THR A 158 -13.51 -9.48 -26.37
C THR A 158 -13.47 -11.02 -26.44
N SER A 159 -12.43 -11.64 -27.00
CA SER A 159 -12.25 -13.10 -27.06
C SER A 159 -11.43 -13.64 -25.87
N TYR A 160 -11.56 -14.94 -25.61
CA TYR A 160 -10.73 -15.66 -24.65
C TYR A 160 -9.28 -15.75 -25.16
N PRO A 161 -8.25 -15.67 -24.29
CA PRO A 161 -6.84 -15.68 -24.74
C PRO A 161 -6.47 -16.92 -25.55
N SER A 162 -5.73 -16.72 -26.65
CA SER A 162 -5.25 -17.76 -27.56
C SER A 162 -3.78 -18.12 -27.28
N PRO A 163 -3.32 -19.33 -27.67
CA PRO A 163 -1.89 -19.67 -27.61
C PRO A 163 -1.04 -18.62 -28.34
N GLY A 164 0.02 -18.15 -27.68
CA GLY A 164 0.88 -17.08 -28.18
C GLY A 164 0.51 -15.66 -27.76
N ASP A 165 -0.67 -15.45 -27.17
CA ASP A 165 -1.04 -14.13 -26.63
C ASP A 165 -0.25 -13.82 -25.36
N CYS A 166 0.09 -12.54 -25.17
CA CYS A 166 0.66 -12.02 -23.93
C CYS A 166 -0.37 -11.16 -23.19
N LEU A 167 -0.62 -11.52 -21.93
CA LEU A 167 -1.52 -10.80 -21.03
C LEU A 167 -0.69 -9.89 -20.12
N ARG A 168 -1.21 -8.71 -19.75
CA ARG A 168 -0.50 -7.76 -18.88
C ARG A 168 -0.51 -8.16 -17.39
N GLY A 169 -0.47 -9.45 -17.10
CA GLY A 169 -0.49 -9.99 -15.73
C GLY A 169 -1.85 -9.83 -15.06
N GLU A 170 -1.82 -9.40 -13.79
CA GLU A 170 -2.97 -9.27 -12.90
C GLU A 170 -4.18 -8.55 -13.52
N PRO A 171 -4.05 -7.35 -14.15
CA PRO A 171 -5.23 -6.57 -14.55
C PRO A 171 -6.04 -7.21 -15.68
N ASP A 172 -5.38 -7.93 -16.60
CA ASP A 172 -6.06 -8.63 -17.68
C ASP A 172 -6.71 -9.93 -17.16
N LEU A 173 -6.02 -10.66 -16.28
CA LEU A 173 -6.55 -11.88 -15.71
C LEU A 173 -7.69 -11.63 -14.72
N GLU A 174 -7.62 -10.58 -13.90
CA GLU A 174 -8.74 -10.17 -13.02
C GLU A 174 -9.99 -9.83 -13.84
N ARG A 175 -9.82 -9.15 -14.98
CA ARG A 175 -10.93 -8.84 -15.90
C ARG A 175 -11.56 -10.10 -16.47
N LEU A 176 -10.73 -11.07 -16.86
CA LEU A 176 -11.21 -12.35 -17.37
C LEU A 176 -11.98 -13.13 -16.29
N MET A 177 -11.54 -13.09 -15.03
CA MET A 177 -12.24 -13.76 -13.92
C MET A 177 -13.64 -13.21 -13.65
N LYS A 178 -13.93 -11.96 -14.04
CA LYS A 178 -15.25 -11.31 -13.87
C LYS A 178 -16.24 -11.61 -15.00
N ARG A 179 -15.81 -12.26 -16.08
CA ARG A 179 -16.64 -12.49 -17.26
C ARG A 179 -17.67 -13.59 -17.05
N SER A 180 -18.94 -13.27 -17.30
CA SER A 180 -20.05 -14.23 -17.20
C SER A 180 -20.19 -15.17 -18.40
N ASP A 181 -19.52 -14.87 -19.51
CA ASP A 181 -19.58 -15.66 -20.74
C ASP A 181 -18.51 -16.77 -20.82
N LEU A 182 -17.61 -16.85 -19.83
CA LEU A 182 -16.60 -17.90 -19.73
C LEU A 182 -17.14 -19.12 -18.98
N ASN A 183 -16.77 -20.31 -19.44
CA ASN A 183 -17.11 -21.56 -18.76
C ASN A 183 -16.16 -21.86 -17.58
N VAL A 184 -16.55 -22.82 -16.75
CA VAL A 184 -15.80 -23.20 -15.54
C VAL A 184 -14.36 -23.64 -15.84
N ASP A 185 -14.14 -24.41 -16.91
CA ASP A 185 -12.80 -24.88 -17.28
C ASP A 185 -11.90 -23.74 -17.76
N GLN A 186 -12.47 -22.76 -18.47
CA GLN A 186 -11.78 -21.53 -18.85
C GLN A 186 -11.38 -20.71 -17.62
N LEU A 187 -12.30 -20.49 -16.68
CA LEU A 187 -12.00 -19.78 -15.42
C LEU A 187 -10.93 -20.51 -14.59
N LYS A 188 -11.01 -21.84 -14.52
CA LYS A 188 -10.01 -22.68 -13.86
C LYS A 188 -8.65 -22.57 -14.50
N TRP A 189 -8.58 -22.53 -15.83
CA TRP A 189 -7.34 -22.34 -16.56
C TRP A 189 -6.75 -20.96 -16.30
N ILE A 190 -7.55 -19.89 -16.37
CA ILE A 190 -7.12 -18.51 -16.06
C ILE A 190 -6.51 -18.45 -14.65
N TRP A 191 -7.23 -18.98 -13.66
CA TRP A 191 -6.78 -19.03 -12.27
C TRP A 191 -5.46 -19.78 -12.11
N ARG A 192 -5.33 -20.95 -12.76
CA ARG A 192 -4.10 -21.75 -12.72
C ARG A 192 -2.93 -21.05 -13.41
N THR A 193 -3.16 -20.42 -14.55
CA THR A 193 -2.14 -19.70 -15.30
C THR A 193 -1.52 -18.61 -14.44
N TRP A 194 -2.34 -17.80 -13.75
CA TRP A 194 -1.84 -16.79 -12.81
C TRP A 194 -0.97 -17.40 -11.71
N HIS A 195 -1.52 -18.37 -10.96
CA HIS A 195 -0.85 -18.93 -9.79
C HIS A 195 0.42 -19.70 -10.15
N ASN A 196 0.45 -20.37 -11.31
CA ASN A 196 1.63 -21.09 -11.80
C ASN A 196 2.71 -20.17 -12.35
N PHE A 197 2.33 -19.02 -12.91
CA PHE A 197 3.28 -18.05 -13.43
C PHE A 197 3.92 -17.24 -12.30
N VAL A 198 3.12 -16.75 -11.36
CA VAL A 198 3.58 -15.85 -10.30
C VAL A 198 4.12 -16.59 -9.07
N GLY A 199 3.45 -17.66 -8.64
CA GLY A 199 3.75 -18.31 -7.35
C GLY A 199 5.14 -18.95 -7.26
N PRO A 200 5.50 -19.88 -8.16
CA PRO A 200 6.80 -20.56 -8.13
C PRO A 200 8.03 -19.63 -8.13
N PRO A 201 8.13 -18.60 -8.99
CA PRO A 201 9.29 -17.69 -8.98
C PRO A 201 9.31 -16.75 -7.77
N ILE A 202 8.16 -16.37 -7.21
CA ILE A 202 8.11 -15.53 -5.99
C ILE A 202 8.57 -16.31 -4.75
N LYS A 203 8.26 -17.61 -4.65
CA LYS A 203 8.52 -18.42 -3.44
C LYS A 203 9.93 -18.26 -2.83
N PRO A 204 11.05 -18.41 -3.57
CA PRO A 204 12.38 -18.24 -2.98
C PRO A 204 12.63 -16.81 -2.47
N GLN A 205 12.13 -15.80 -3.18
CA GLN A 205 12.27 -14.40 -2.78
C GLN A 205 11.45 -14.08 -1.54
N PHE A 206 10.24 -14.61 -1.44
CA PHE A 206 9.40 -14.45 -0.26
C PHE A 206 10.05 -15.07 1.00
N LEU A 207 10.67 -16.24 0.88
CA LEU A 207 11.42 -16.84 2.00
C LEU A 207 12.60 -15.97 2.44
N LYS A 208 13.35 -15.42 1.48
CA LYS A 208 14.45 -14.48 1.74
C LYS A 208 13.93 -13.20 2.41
N LEU A 209 12.81 -12.66 1.94
CA LEU A 209 12.16 -11.47 2.52
C LEU A 209 11.80 -11.70 3.98
N VAL A 210 11.08 -12.79 4.29
CA VAL A 210 10.68 -13.13 5.67
C VAL A 210 11.89 -13.27 6.61
N GLN A 211 13.00 -13.84 6.12
CA GLN A 211 14.24 -13.93 6.90
C GLN A 211 14.84 -12.55 7.18
N ILE A 212 14.97 -11.71 6.14
CA ILE A 212 15.52 -10.36 6.23
C ILE A 212 14.69 -9.50 7.20
N GLU A 213 13.38 -9.51 7.03
CA GLU A 213 12.44 -8.75 7.85
C GLU A 213 12.52 -9.15 9.32
N ASN A 214 12.56 -10.44 9.62
CA ASN A 214 12.67 -10.92 11.00
C ASN A 214 14.03 -10.60 11.65
N ILE A 215 15.12 -10.59 10.89
CA ILE A 215 16.42 -10.11 11.40
C ILE A 215 16.31 -8.62 11.75
N ALA A 216 15.72 -7.82 10.85
CA ALA A 216 15.57 -6.38 11.08
C ALA A 216 14.64 -6.05 12.27
N ALA A 217 13.57 -6.83 12.46
CA ALA A 217 12.68 -6.71 13.61
C ALA A 217 13.43 -6.98 14.92
N ARG A 218 14.17 -8.09 15.00
CA ARG A 218 14.95 -8.45 16.20
C ARG A 218 16.07 -7.48 16.54
N ASN A 219 16.66 -6.84 15.53
CA ASN A 219 17.65 -5.78 15.74
C ASN A 219 17.07 -4.56 16.50
N ASN A 220 15.74 -4.40 16.56
CA ASN A 220 15.08 -3.34 17.30
C ASN A 220 14.25 -3.86 18.50
N GLY A 221 14.51 -5.10 18.95
CA GLY A 221 13.90 -5.67 20.15
C GLY A 221 12.53 -6.34 19.96
N TYR A 222 12.06 -6.51 18.72
CA TYR A 222 10.84 -7.25 18.41
C TYR A 222 11.10 -8.76 18.25
N ASP A 223 10.10 -9.60 18.49
CA ASP A 223 10.17 -11.05 18.29
C ASP A 223 10.24 -11.42 16.80
N ASP A 224 9.39 -10.75 16.01
CA ASP A 224 9.23 -10.92 14.57
C ASP A 224 8.65 -9.67 13.90
N MET A 225 8.61 -9.67 12.56
CA MET A 225 8.01 -8.58 11.78
C MET A 225 6.49 -8.48 11.98
N GLY A 226 5.81 -9.57 12.38
CA GLY A 226 4.39 -9.53 12.69
C GLY A 226 4.10 -8.64 13.90
N GLN A 227 4.96 -8.67 14.92
CA GLN A 227 4.84 -7.77 16.08
C GLN A 227 4.99 -6.31 15.67
N VAL A 228 5.94 -6.02 14.78
CA VAL A 228 6.13 -4.68 14.22
C VAL A 228 4.84 -4.17 13.54
N TRP A 229 4.21 -4.99 12.69
CA TRP A 229 2.96 -4.60 12.02
C TRP A 229 1.81 -4.41 12.99
N ARG A 230 1.68 -5.26 14.02
CA ARG A 230 0.63 -5.15 15.03
C ARG A 230 0.79 -3.89 15.90
N GLU A 231 2.03 -3.47 16.18
CA GLU A 231 2.33 -2.27 16.97
C GLU A 231 1.78 -0.98 16.33
N GLU A 232 1.61 -0.94 15.01
CA GLU A 232 1.12 0.26 14.31
C GLU A 232 -0.26 0.73 14.80
N LEU A 233 -1.12 -0.22 15.20
CA LEU A 233 -2.47 0.06 15.69
C LEU A 233 -2.49 0.45 17.18
N GLU A 234 -1.43 0.15 17.93
CA GLU A 234 -1.32 0.43 19.38
C GLU A 234 -2.51 -0.12 20.19
N ILE A 235 -3.03 -1.27 19.75
CA ILE A 235 -4.09 -2.02 20.42
C ILE A 235 -3.43 -3.21 21.11
N ASP A 236 -3.56 -3.26 22.44
CA ASP A 236 -3.15 -4.40 23.24
C ASP A 236 -3.93 -5.67 22.81
N ASP A 237 -3.24 -6.81 22.76
CA ASP A 237 -3.81 -8.11 22.36
C ASP A 237 -4.59 -8.06 21.03
N LEU A 238 -4.10 -7.28 20.06
CA LEU A 238 -4.76 -7.08 18.74
C LEU A 238 -5.24 -8.38 18.08
N GLU A 239 -4.47 -9.46 18.17
CA GLU A 239 -4.87 -10.76 17.59
C GLU A 239 -6.18 -11.29 18.18
N LYS A 240 -6.35 -11.14 19.50
CA LYS A 240 -7.58 -11.53 20.19
C LYS A 240 -8.74 -10.64 19.75
N VAL A 241 -8.53 -9.33 19.66
CA VAL A 241 -9.55 -8.38 19.19
C VAL A 241 -10.03 -8.76 17.78
N VAL A 242 -9.11 -9.05 16.87
CA VAL A 242 -9.42 -9.48 15.49
C VAL A 242 -10.18 -10.81 15.49
N PHE A 243 -9.75 -11.79 16.29
CA PHE A 243 -10.44 -13.09 16.39
C PHE A 243 -11.87 -12.95 16.94
N ASP A 244 -12.06 -12.14 17.98
CA ASP A 244 -13.38 -11.87 18.57
C ASP A 244 -14.32 -11.16 17.58
N LEU A 245 -13.79 -10.25 16.76
CA LEU A 245 -14.54 -9.61 15.68
C LEU A 245 -14.89 -10.62 14.56
N TYR A 246 -13.95 -11.51 14.20
CA TYR A 246 -14.20 -12.55 13.20
C TYR A 246 -15.31 -13.50 13.66
N GLU A 247 -15.31 -13.96 14.91
CA GLU A 247 -16.36 -14.84 15.43
C GLU A 247 -17.76 -14.17 15.45
N GLN A 248 -17.84 -12.84 15.56
CA GLN A 248 -19.10 -12.11 15.42
C GLN A 248 -19.61 -12.07 13.96
N ILE A 249 -18.70 -11.96 12.98
CA ILE A 249 -19.04 -11.90 11.54
C ILE A 249 -19.28 -13.31 10.97
N LYS A 250 -18.60 -14.32 11.51
CA LYS A 250 -18.59 -15.68 11.00
C LYS A 250 -19.98 -16.30 10.77
N PRO A 251 -20.98 -16.17 11.66
CA PRO A 251 -22.33 -16.69 11.38
C PRO A 251 -22.94 -16.11 10.10
N LEU A 252 -22.79 -14.80 9.89
CA LEU A 252 -23.24 -14.14 8.68
C LEU A 252 -22.47 -14.64 7.44
N TYR A 253 -21.14 -14.72 7.54
CA TYR A 253 -20.31 -15.22 6.45
C TYR A 253 -20.66 -16.67 6.06
N VAL A 254 -20.87 -17.56 7.03
CA VAL A 254 -21.24 -18.96 6.78
C VAL A 254 -22.59 -19.07 6.09
N MET A 255 -23.58 -18.26 6.49
CA MET A 255 -24.87 -18.19 5.81
C MET A 255 -24.72 -17.68 4.36
N LEU A 256 -23.98 -16.59 4.16
CA LEU A 256 -23.70 -16.04 2.83
C LEU A 256 -22.97 -17.06 1.95
N HIS A 257 -21.93 -17.70 2.46
CA HIS A 257 -21.19 -18.75 1.77
C HIS A 257 -22.12 -19.91 1.37
N ALA A 258 -23.01 -20.36 2.25
CA ALA A 258 -23.96 -21.43 1.94
C ALA A 258 -24.95 -21.03 0.81
N VAL A 259 -25.46 -19.80 0.85
CA VAL A 259 -26.36 -19.26 -0.17
C VAL A 259 -25.65 -19.12 -1.52
N VAL A 260 -24.43 -18.59 -1.52
CA VAL A 260 -23.59 -18.46 -2.73
C VAL A 260 -23.27 -19.83 -3.31
N ARG A 261 -22.84 -20.78 -2.48
CA ARG A 261 -22.60 -22.17 -2.89
C ARG A 261 -23.84 -22.80 -3.52
N HIS A 262 -25.02 -22.60 -2.93
CA HIS A 262 -26.26 -23.13 -3.47
C HIS A 262 -26.61 -22.53 -4.83
N LYS A 263 -26.44 -21.21 -5.02
CA LYS A 263 -26.66 -20.56 -6.32
C LYS A 263 -25.67 -21.05 -7.39
N LEU A 264 -24.40 -21.20 -7.04
CA LEU A 264 -23.38 -21.77 -7.91
C LEU A 264 -23.68 -23.23 -8.25
N LEU A 265 -24.18 -24.02 -7.30
CA LEU A 265 -24.60 -25.40 -7.53
C LEU A 265 -25.75 -25.48 -8.56
N ILE A 266 -26.72 -24.57 -8.50
CA ILE A 266 -27.78 -24.47 -9.51
C ILE A 266 -27.20 -24.08 -10.87
N ALA A 267 -26.27 -23.12 -10.90
CA ALA A 267 -25.70 -22.59 -12.14
C ALA A 267 -24.75 -23.57 -12.85
N TYR A 268 -23.88 -24.26 -12.10
CA TYR A 268 -22.80 -25.09 -12.65
C TYR A 268 -22.98 -26.60 -12.41
N GLY A 269 -23.94 -26.99 -11.57
CA GLY A 269 -24.24 -28.39 -11.28
C GLY A 269 -23.32 -29.06 -10.27
N PRO A 270 -23.69 -30.28 -9.81
CA PRO A 270 -23.02 -30.99 -8.72
C PRO A 270 -21.66 -31.61 -9.11
N LEU A 271 -21.31 -31.63 -10.40
CA LEU A 271 -19.98 -32.07 -10.85
C LEU A 271 -18.89 -31.02 -10.61
N VAL A 272 -19.30 -29.74 -10.53
CA VAL A 272 -18.40 -28.60 -10.31
C VAL A 272 -18.45 -28.16 -8.85
N ILE A 273 -19.64 -28.09 -8.27
CA ILE A 273 -19.87 -27.57 -6.93
C ILE A 273 -20.27 -28.71 -5.99
N ASP A 274 -19.45 -28.95 -4.98
CA ASP A 274 -19.82 -29.82 -3.87
C ASP A 274 -20.89 -29.13 -3.00
N PRO A 275 -22.06 -29.76 -2.73
CA PRO A 275 -23.11 -29.16 -1.92
C PRO A 275 -22.73 -28.93 -0.44
N VAL A 276 -21.70 -29.62 0.07
CA VAL A 276 -21.24 -29.55 1.46
C VAL A 276 -19.81 -29.05 1.61
N GLY A 277 -18.98 -29.22 0.59
CA GLY A 277 -17.58 -28.81 0.58
C GLY A 277 -17.32 -27.30 0.36
N PRO A 278 -16.04 -26.88 0.34
CA PRO A 278 -15.64 -25.54 -0.03
C PRO A 278 -16.00 -25.20 -1.48
N ILE A 279 -16.24 -23.92 -1.76
CA ILE A 279 -16.44 -23.43 -3.13
C ILE A 279 -15.09 -23.41 -3.87
N PRO A 280 -14.98 -23.91 -5.11
CA PRO A 280 -13.78 -23.74 -5.92
C PRO A 280 -13.44 -22.26 -6.14
N ALA A 281 -12.23 -21.83 -5.79
CA ALA A 281 -11.86 -20.40 -5.81
C ALA A 281 -12.03 -19.71 -7.17
N HIS A 282 -11.89 -20.46 -8.27
CA HIS A 282 -11.97 -19.93 -9.63
C HIS A 282 -13.40 -19.62 -10.11
N VAL A 283 -14.45 -19.96 -9.37
CA VAL A 283 -15.84 -19.66 -9.74
C VAL A 283 -16.44 -18.48 -8.97
N LEU A 284 -15.62 -17.77 -8.20
CA LEU A 284 -16.07 -16.66 -7.33
C LEU A 284 -15.94 -15.28 -7.98
N GLY A 285 -15.66 -15.23 -9.28
CA GLY A 285 -15.70 -13.98 -10.05
C GLY A 285 -14.54 -13.01 -9.76
N ASN A 286 -13.49 -13.48 -9.07
CA ASN A 286 -12.29 -12.75 -8.69
C ASN A 286 -11.08 -13.71 -8.62
N MET A 287 -9.87 -13.24 -8.92
CA MET A 287 -8.66 -14.08 -8.96
C MET A 287 -8.31 -14.74 -7.63
N TRP A 288 -8.55 -14.05 -6.51
CA TRP A 288 -8.24 -14.53 -5.16
C TRP A 288 -9.49 -14.81 -4.32
N ALA A 289 -10.68 -14.77 -4.95
CA ALA A 289 -11.97 -14.94 -4.29
C ALA A 289 -12.22 -13.97 -3.11
N GLN A 290 -11.58 -12.79 -3.12
CA GLN A 290 -11.72 -11.78 -2.05
C GLN A 290 -12.96 -10.89 -2.21
N ASP A 291 -13.52 -10.83 -3.41
CA ASP A 291 -14.73 -10.08 -3.75
C ASP A 291 -15.62 -10.93 -4.66
N TRP A 292 -16.90 -11.05 -4.32
CA TRP A 292 -17.90 -11.86 -5.03
C TRP A 292 -18.96 -10.98 -5.72
N SER A 293 -18.74 -9.67 -5.78
CA SER A 293 -19.66 -8.67 -6.36
C SER A 293 -20.06 -8.97 -7.81
N SER A 294 -19.16 -9.54 -8.60
CA SER A 294 -19.42 -9.96 -9.99
C SER A 294 -20.44 -11.09 -10.12
N LEU A 295 -20.75 -11.79 -9.03
CA LEU A 295 -21.79 -12.83 -9.00
C LEU A 295 -23.21 -12.28 -8.78
N ILE A 296 -23.40 -10.96 -8.69
CA ILE A 296 -24.69 -10.34 -8.34
C ILE A 296 -25.86 -10.82 -9.23
N ASN A 297 -25.59 -11.10 -10.51
CA ASN A 297 -26.57 -11.60 -11.48
C ASN A 297 -27.12 -13.01 -11.12
N LEU A 298 -26.44 -13.77 -10.26
CA LEU A 298 -26.96 -15.06 -9.74
C LEU A 298 -28.04 -14.86 -8.65
N PHE A 299 -28.11 -13.65 -8.09
CA PHE A 299 -28.98 -13.31 -6.97
C PHE A 299 -30.14 -12.40 -7.37
N ALA A 300 -29.95 -11.55 -8.37
CA ALA A 300 -30.96 -10.61 -8.87
C ALA A 300 -31.02 -10.61 -10.40
N PRO A 301 -32.21 -10.49 -11.00
CA PRO A 301 -32.38 -10.20 -12.42
C PRO A 301 -31.63 -8.91 -12.81
N ALA A 302 -31.13 -8.84 -14.05
CA ALA A 302 -30.39 -7.67 -14.53
C ALA A 302 -31.24 -6.39 -14.53
N GLU A 303 -32.56 -6.52 -14.70
CA GLU A 303 -33.51 -5.41 -14.71
C GLU A 303 -33.66 -4.72 -13.36
N ASP A 304 -33.42 -5.45 -12.27
CA ASP A 304 -33.48 -4.94 -10.89
C ASP A 304 -32.15 -4.27 -10.48
N LEU A 305 -31.09 -4.45 -11.26
CA LEU A 305 -29.76 -3.93 -10.98
C LEU A 305 -29.54 -2.58 -11.65
N VAL A 306 -28.97 -1.64 -10.89
CA VAL A 306 -28.55 -0.36 -11.44
C VAL A 306 -27.23 -0.54 -12.19
N ASP A 307 -27.30 -0.59 -13.52
CA ASP A 307 -26.11 -0.53 -14.37
C ASP A 307 -25.57 0.91 -14.40
N LEU A 308 -24.68 1.21 -13.45
CA LEU A 308 -24.01 2.50 -13.35
C LEU A 308 -23.09 2.75 -14.54
N ASP A 309 -22.39 1.73 -15.05
CA ASP A 309 -21.49 1.87 -16.19
C ASP A 309 -22.27 2.30 -17.44
N GLN A 310 -23.41 1.68 -17.73
CA GLN A 310 -24.25 2.06 -18.86
C GLN A 310 -24.86 3.46 -18.67
N ARG A 311 -25.26 3.82 -17.44
CA ARG A 311 -25.78 5.17 -17.15
C ARG A 311 -24.71 6.25 -17.34
N LEU A 312 -23.48 5.99 -16.89
CA LEU A 312 -22.35 6.91 -17.04
C LEU A 312 -21.95 7.06 -18.51
N LYS A 313 -21.93 5.96 -19.26
CA LYS A 313 -21.75 5.97 -20.73
C LYS A 313 -22.84 6.77 -21.44
N ASN A 314 -24.10 6.57 -21.09
CA ASN A 314 -25.24 7.30 -21.69
C ASN A 314 -25.17 8.82 -21.41
N LYS A 315 -24.55 9.22 -20.29
CA LYS A 315 -24.30 10.62 -19.95
C LYS A 315 -23.00 11.18 -20.55
N ASN A 316 -22.22 10.37 -21.28
CA ASN A 316 -20.88 10.70 -21.76
C ASN A 316 -19.94 11.24 -20.66
N TRP A 317 -20.01 10.68 -19.45
CA TRP A 317 -19.12 11.09 -18.36
C TRP A 317 -17.68 10.65 -18.61
N THR A 318 -16.77 11.59 -18.49
CA THR A 318 -15.32 11.34 -18.46
C THR A 318 -14.87 10.97 -17.04
N VAL A 319 -13.64 10.47 -16.90
CA VAL A 319 -13.06 10.26 -15.55
C VAL A 319 -12.98 11.58 -14.78
N TYR A 320 -12.69 12.67 -15.48
CA TYR A 320 -12.66 14.01 -14.90
C TYR A 320 -14.00 14.40 -14.28
N ASP A 321 -15.12 14.14 -14.98
CA ASP A 321 -16.48 14.41 -14.46
C ASP A 321 -16.79 13.59 -13.19
N MET A 322 -16.32 12.35 -13.14
CA MET A 322 -16.49 11.50 -11.96
C MET A 322 -15.74 12.05 -10.74
N ILE A 323 -14.53 12.59 -10.94
CA ILE A 323 -13.73 13.18 -9.86
C ILE A 323 -14.36 14.50 -9.40
N LEU A 324 -14.85 15.33 -10.32
CA LEU A 324 -15.61 16.53 -9.97
C LEU A 324 -16.84 16.20 -9.13
N GLN A 325 -17.58 15.15 -9.49
CA GLN A 325 -18.76 14.75 -8.72
C GLN A 325 -18.40 14.27 -7.32
N ALA A 326 -17.27 13.61 -7.16
CA ALA A 326 -16.81 13.17 -5.85
C ALA A 326 -16.21 14.34 -5.04
N GLU A 327 -15.56 15.34 -5.65
CA GLU A 327 -15.16 16.59 -4.99
C GLU A 327 -16.40 17.34 -4.47
N ASP A 328 -17.44 17.48 -5.29
CA ASP A 328 -18.72 18.10 -4.92
C ASP A 328 -19.36 17.41 -3.71
N MET A 329 -19.31 16.08 -3.65
CA MET A 329 -19.77 15.31 -2.48
C MET A 329 -18.99 15.70 -1.22
N TYR A 330 -17.65 15.76 -1.26
CA TYR A 330 -16.85 16.15 -0.09
C TYR A 330 -17.07 17.60 0.32
N MET A 331 -17.21 18.50 -0.65
CA MET A 331 -17.56 19.90 -0.39
C MET A 331 -18.94 20.04 0.24
N SER A 332 -19.90 19.18 -0.12
CA SER A 332 -21.22 19.15 0.50
C SER A 332 -21.18 18.79 1.99
N PHE A 333 -20.13 18.08 2.44
CA PHE A 333 -19.85 17.82 3.85
C PHE A 333 -19.04 18.92 4.54
N GLY A 334 -18.69 20.00 3.83
CA GLY A 334 -17.92 21.13 4.35
C GLY A 334 -16.40 20.95 4.29
N LEU A 335 -15.90 19.95 3.56
CA LEU A 335 -14.46 19.81 3.31
C LEU A 335 -13.97 20.79 2.22
N PRO A 336 -12.68 21.19 2.23
CA PRO A 336 -12.14 22.06 1.21
C PRO A 336 -12.09 21.39 -0.18
N PRO A 337 -12.19 22.15 -1.27
CA PRO A 337 -11.98 21.63 -2.62
C PRO A 337 -10.53 21.19 -2.83
N MET A 338 -10.31 20.41 -3.88
CA MET A 338 -8.99 20.00 -4.31
C MET A 338 -8.16 21.17 -4.81
N THR A 339 -6.84 21.06 -4.61
CA THR A 339 -5.93 22.14 -4.99
C THR A 339 -5.76 22.23 -6.51
N LYS A 340 -5.43 23.41 -7.03
CA LYS A 340 -5.07 23.56 -8.46
C LYS A 340 -3.90 22.65 -8.87
N GLN A 341 -3.03 22.31 -7.92
CA GLN A 341 -1.90 21.43 -8.17
C GLN A 341 -2.34 19.97 -8.34
N PHE A 342 -3.35 19.53 -7.59
CA PHE A 342 -3.95 18.20 -7.76
C PHE A 342 -4.46 18.03 -9.20
N TRP A 343 -5.30 18.96 -9.67
CA TRP A 343 -5.89 18.90 -11.01
C TRP A 343 -4.85 18.95 -12.14
N ARG A 344 -3.74 19.66 -11.92
CA ARG A 344 -2.67 19.81 -12.92
C ARG A 344 -1.73 18.61 -12.99
N ASN A 345 -1.47 17.94 -11.87
CA ASN A 345 -0.39 16.96 -11.76
C ASN A 345 -0.86 15.51 -11.60
N SER A 346 -2.15 15.30 -11.37
CA SER A 346 -2.77 13.97 -11.34
C SER A 346 -2.93 13.39 -12.75
N ILE A 347 -3.05 12.06 -12.82
CA ILE A 347 -3.21 11.32 -14.06
C ILE A 347 -4.55 10.58 -13.97
N PHE A 348 -5.56 11.16 -14.58
CA PHE A 348 -6.93 10.63 -14.51
C PHE A 348 -7.22 9.54 -15.54
N GLU A 349 -6.51 9.55 -16.66
CA GLU A 349 -6.73 8.61 -17.76
C GLU A 349 -5.43 7.96 -18.20
N LYS A 350 -5.54 6.74 -18.74
CA LYS A 350 -4.38 5.98 -19.22
C LYS A 350 -3.90 6.58 -20.53
N SER A 351 -2.59 6.75 -20.65
CA SER A 351 -1.93 6.95 -21.94
C SER A 351 -0.99 5.79 -22.22
N ASP A 352 -0.75 5.49 -23.50
CA ASP A 352 0.03 4.32 -23.96
C ASP A 352 1.45 4.25 -23.38
N ASN A 353 1.95 5.36 -22.82
CA ASN A 353 3.31 5.50 -22.30
C ASN A 353 3.44 5.31 -20.78
N LEU A 354 2.39 4.88 -20.06
CA LEU A 354 2.40 4.76 -18.59
C LEU A 354 2.18 3.32 -18.12
N SER A 355 2.97 2.90 -17.13
CA SER A 355 3.02 1.51 -16.65
C SER A 355 2.06 1.16 -15.53
N LEU A 356 1.62 2.11 -14.70
CA LEU A 356 0.77 1.78 -13.56
C LEU A 356 -0.65 1.43 -14.01
N CYS A 357 -1.29 0.49 -13.31
CA CYS A 357 -2.67 0.06 -13.58
C CYS A 357 -3.56 0.01 -12.33
N HIS A 358 -3.07 0.41 -11.15
CA HIS A 358 -3.82 0.41 -9.89
C HIS A 358 -4.13 1.83 -9.41
N GLY A 359 -5.35 2.01 -8.88
CA GLY A 359 -5.77 3.28 -8.30
C GLY A 359 -4.91 3.65 -7.08
N SER A 360 -4.38 4.88 -7.02
CA SER A 360 -3.49 5.30 -5.93
C SER A 360 -3.56 6.81 -5.69
N ALA A 361 -3.48 7.21 -4.42
CA ALA A 361 -3.31 8.59 -3.98
C ALA A 361 -1.93 8.75 -3.34
N ALA A 362 -1.22 9.82 -3.71
CA ALA A 362 0.13 10.08 -3.23
C ALA A 362 0.24 11.47 -2.62
N ASN A 363 0.70 11.53 -1.36
CA ASN A 363 1.19 12.74 -0.72
C ASN A 363 2.69 12.90 -1.01
N LEU A 364 3.08 13.96 -1.73
CA LEU A 364 4.48 14.20 -2.10
C LEU A 364 5.28 15.03 -1.09
N TYR A 365 4.74 15.30 0.11
CA TYR A 365 5.43 15.99 1.21
C TYR A 365 6.03 17.36 0.83
N ALA A 366 5.49 18.03 -0.19
CA ALA A 366 5.91 19.37 -0.59
C ALA A 366 5.17 20.46 0.22
N PRO A 367 5.80 21.61 0.53
CA PRO A 367 5.11 22.74 1.14
C PRO A 367 4.02 23.24 0.17
N LYS A 368 2.75 23.13 0.59
CA LYS A 368 1.51 23.29 -0.22
C LYS A 368 1.11 22.07 -1.06
N PHE A 369 1.36 20.87 -0.54
CA PHE A 369 0.76 19.58 -0.90
C PHE A 369 0.51 19.38 -2.40
N LEU A 370 1.58 19.08 -3.13
CA LEU A 370 1.46 18.38 -4.41
C LEU A 370 0.87 16.99 -4.10
N LYS A 371 -0.42 16.84 -4.28
CA LYS A 371 -1.11 15.55 -4.22
C LYS A 371 -1.36 15.09 -5.64
N LYS A 372 -1.24 13.79 -5.88
CA LYS A 372 -1.49 13.21 -7.18
C LYS A 372 -2.32 11.94 -7.02
N VAL A 373 -3.32 11.81 -7.88
CA VAL A 373 -4.13 10.60 -8.00
C VAL A 373 -3.89 9.97 -9.36
N ILE A 374 -3.84 8.64 -9.36
CA ILE A 374 -3.91 7.80 -10.54
C ILE A 374 -5.18 6.97 -10.43
N THR A 375 -6.05 7.01 -11.44
CA THR A 375 -7.26 6.19 -11.50
C THR A 375 -7.29 5.43 -12.80
N TYR A 376 -7.37 4.10 -12.71
CA TYR A 376 -7.66 3.23 -13.85
C TYR A 376 -8.67 2.20 -13.40
N ARG A 377 -9.86 2.19 -14.01
CA ARG A 377 -10.83 1.07 -14.03
C ARG A 377 -12.11 1.51 -14.76
N TYR A 378 -13.09 0.62 -14.82
CA TYR A 378 -14.45 0.93 -15.28
C TYR A 378 -15.09 2.03 -14.42
N ALA A 379 -16.07 2.74 -14.99
CA ALA A 379 -16.63 3.98 -14.46
C ALA A 379 -17.12 3.87 -13.00
N THR A 380 -17.70 2.73 -12.62
CA THR A 380 -18.21 2.49 -11.26
C THR A 380 -17.10 2.23 -10.22
N GLU A 381 -16.13 1.39 -10.56
CA GLU A 381 -14.96 1.14 -9.71
C GLU A 381 -14.09 2.40 -9.58
N VAL A 382 -14.00 3.20 -10.64
CA VAL A 382 -13.32 4.51 -10.62
C VAL A 382 -14.01 5.47 -9.67
N LEU A 383 -15.33 5.60 -9.69
CA LEU A 383 -16.01 6.53 -8.78
C LEU A 383 -15.80 6.17 -7.31
N LEU A 384 -15.95 4.89 -6.95
CA LEU A 384 -15.72 4.40 -5.58
C LEU A 384 -14.24 4.54 -5.18
N THR A 385 -13.33 4.25 -6.11
CA THR A 385 -11.89 4.44 -5.91
C THR A 385 -11.58 5.93 -5.73
N CYS A 386 -12.15 6.82 -6.55
CA CYS A 386 -11.97 8.27 -6.43
C CYS A 386 -12.46 8.78 -5.08
N MET A 387 -13.62 8.31 -4.60
CA MET A 387 -14.09 8.64 -3.25
C MET A 387 -13.09 8.14 -2.20
N HIS A 388 -12.70 6.86 -2.25
CA HIS A 388 -11.72 6.32 -1.31
C HIS A 388 -10.36 7.07 -1.34
N LEU A 389 -9.88 7.44 -2.53
CA LEU A 389 -8.61 8.14 -2.68
C LEU A 389 -8.72 9.58 -2.18
N MET A 390 -9.83 10.27 -2.41
CA MET A 390 -10.00 11.67 -1.99
C MET A 390 -10.21 11.84 -0.48
N ILE A 391 -10.66 10.81 0.25
CA ILE A 391 -10.67 10.86 1.73
C ILE A 391 -9.29 10.59 2.35
N THR A 392 -8.39 9.93 1.61
CA THR A 392 -6.98 9.78 2.02
C THR A 392 -6.15 11.03 1.75
N GLU A 393 -6.71 11.98 0.97
CA GLU A 393 -6.20 13.34 0.79
C GLU A 393 -6.69 14.25 1.91
#